data_AF-A0A225MWN0-F1
#
_entry.id   AF-A0A225MWN0-F1
#
_cell.length_a   1.000
_cell.length_b   1.000
_cell.length_c   1.000
_cell.angle_alpha   90.00
_cell.angle_beta   90.00
_cell.angle_gamma   90.00
#
_symmetry.space_group_name_H-M   'P 1'
#
loop_
_entity.id
_entity.type
_entity.pdbx_description
1 polymer ?
#
loop_
_entity_poly.entity_id
_entity_poly.type
_entity_poly.pdbx_seq_one_letter_code
_entity_poly.pdbx_strand_id
1 'polypeptide(L)'
;MNHDSRDRNGRQTEQQRHDQDFYSRLGLENPEPAAETPEDTILISIYCEHWTQEDLEAGQCSLNEVEVKRVAISTDELQRLAQDHGLDSPSASGPSHAPYLWFASTTPREDRAYFEQGVHKYYSLHVHEVNGHRPEPADYQRVSDLIGIRFDHPLKLQESTHEMEGPDLCS
;
A
#
# COMPACT_ATOMS: atom_id res chain seq x y z
N MET A 1 -15.51 39.22 3.49
CA MET A 1 -14.53 38.86 4.52
C MET A 1 -15.26 38.22 5.70
N ASN A 2 -15.16 36.89 5.74
CA ASN A 2 -15.45 35.87 6.75
C ASN A 2 -15.97 36.29 8.14
N HIS A 3 -17.20 35.87 8.46
CA HIS A 3 -17.73 35.72 9.81
C HIS A 3 -18.21 34.27 9.97
N ASP A 4 -17.32 33.30 10.23
CA ASP A 4 -17.75 31.92 10.58
C ASP A 4 -16.73 31.13 11.43
N SER A 5 -15.73 31.78 12.03
CA SER A 5 -14.63 31.06 12.73
C SER A 5 -14.66 31.16 14.25
N ARG A 6 -15.65 31.82 14.86
CA ARG A 6 -15.72 32.02 16.33
C ARG A 6 -16.58 31.01 17.09
N ASP A 7 -17.53 30.33 16.43
CA ASP A 7 -18.52 29.50 17.13
C ASP A 7 -17.99 28.09 17.48
N ARG A 8 -17.08 27.53 16.66
CA ARG A 8 -16.53 26.17 16.86
C ARG A 8 -15.56 26.05 18.04
N ASN A 9 -14.79 27.11 18.33
CA ASN A 9 -13.78 27.07 19.39
C ASN A 9 -14.42 27.11 20.80
N GLY A 10 -15.56 27.80 20.96
CA GLY A 10 -16.29 27.86 22.23
C GLY A 10 -16.83 26.49 22.67
N ARG A 11 -17.44 25.74 21.75
CA ARG A 11 -18.03 24.42 22.04
C ARG A 11 -16.98 23.37 22.41
N GLN A 12 -15.81 23.37 21.77
CA GLN A 12 -14.72 22.44 22.12
C GLN A 12 -14.17 22.72 23.53
N THR A 13 -14.10 24.00 23.93
CA THR A 13 -13.59 24.39 25.25
C THR A 13 -14.57 24.04 26.38
N GLU A 14 -15.88 24.18 26.13
CA GLU A 14 -16.93 23.80 27.09
C GLU A 14 -17.04 22.30 27.26
N GLN A 15 -16.91 21.53 26.17
CA GLN A 15 -16.96 20.08 26.20
C GLN A 15 -15.75 19.50 26.95
N GLN A 16 -14.53 20.00 26.68
CA GLN A 16 -13.33 19.62 27.44
C GLN A 16 -13.44 19.92 28.94
N ARG A 17 -14.07 21.04 29.32
CA ARG A 17 -14.34 21.37 30.73
C ARG A 17 -15.33 20.40 31.36
N HIS A 18 -16.39 20.06 30.63
CA HIS A 18 -17.43 19.16 31.13
C HIS A 18 -16.92 17.73 31.31
N ASP A 19 -16.05 17.26 30.43
CA ASP A 19 -15.34 15.98 30.57
C ASP A 19 -14.37 16.00 31.77
N GLN A 20 -13.58 17.08 31.93
CA GLN A 20 -12.65 17.20 33.06
C GLN A 20 -13.36 17.17 34.43
N ASP A 21 -14.50 17.84 34.55
CA ASP A 21 -15.34 17.81 35.76
C ASP A 21 -15.94 16.41 36.02
N PHE A 22 -16.25 15.66 34.97
CA PHE A 22 -16.79 14.31 35.07
C PHE A 22 -15.76 13.33 35.67
N TYR A 23 -14.52 13.31 35.16
CA TYR A 23 -13.45 12.43 35.69
C TYR A 23 -13.05 12.82 37.13
N SER A 24 -12.94 14.12 37.40
CA SER A 24 -12.62 14.63 38.74
C SER A 24 -13.65 14.22 39.80
N ARG A 25 -14.94 14.18 39.44
CA ARG A 25 -16.03 13.73 40.35
C ARG A 25 -16.00 12.24 40.65
N LEU A 26 -15.49 11.42 39.74
CA LEU A 26 -15.36 9.98 39.92
C LEU A 26 -14.05 9.58 40.62
N GLY A 27 -13.18 10.54 40.94
CA GLY A 27 -11.85 10.28 41.50
C GLY A 27 -10.92 9.56 40.52
N LEU A 28 -11.20 9.68 39.22
CA LEU A 28 -10.43 9.09 38.14
C LEU A 28 -9.52 10.16 37.54
N GLU A 29 -8.28 9.79 37.25
CA GLU A 29 -7.42 10.64 36.43
C GLU A 29 -8.00 10.71 35.02
N ASN A 30 -8.03 11.92 34.45
CA ASN A 30 -8.46 12.15 33.09
C ASN A 30 -7.59 11.25 32.18
N PRO A 31 -8.17 10.44 31.27
CA PRO A 31 -7.34 9.72 30.32
C PRO A 31 -6.52 10.75 29.56
N GLU A 32 -5.19 10.63 29.61
CA GLU A 32 -4.33 11.42 28.73
C GLU A 32 -4.88 11.24 27.32
N PRO A 33 -5.06 12.32 26.53
CA PRO A 33 -5.47 12.17 25.14
C PRO A 33 -4.49 11.18 24.53
N ALA A 34 -5.01 10.03 24.09
CA ALA A 34 -4.19 8.98 23.51
C ALA A 34 -3.26 9.67 22.51
N ALA A 35 -1.96 9.65 22.78
CA ALA A 35 -0.99 10.24 21.88
C ALA A 35 -1.31 9.69 20.50
N GLU A 36 -1.59 10.57 19.53
CA GLU A 36 -1.88 10.19 18.16
C GLU A 36 -0.76 9.23 17.74
N THR A 37 -1.05 7.94 17.69
CA THR A 37 -0.09 6.96 17.23
C THR A 37 0.25 7.39 15.81
N PRO A 38 1.54 7.63 15.48
CA PRO A 38 1.89 8.11 14.16
C PRO A 38 1.28 7.14 13.15
N GLU A 39 0.37 7.65 12.32
CA GLU A 39 -0.27 6.83 11.29
C GLU A 39 0.82 6.28 10.38
N ASP A 40 0.80 4.96 10.17
CA ASP A 40 1.78 4.33 9.30
C ASP A 40 1.68 4.94 7.89
N THR A 41 2.79 5.50 7.44
CA THR A 41 2.89 6.23 6.18
C THR A 41 3.65 5.40 5.17
N ILE A 42 3.06 5.16 4.00
CA ILE A 42 3.63 4.28 2.97
C ILE A 42 3.82 5.08 1.68
N LEU A 43 5.04 5.09 1.14
CA LEU A 43 5.37 5.78 -0.10
C LEU A 43 5.19 4.83 -1.29
N ILE A 44 4.22 5.14 -2.17
CA ILE A 44 3.84 4.25 -3.28
C ILE A 44 3.93 4.91 -4.65
N SER A 45 3.99 4.06 -5.68
CA SER A 45 3.66 4.41 -7.07
C SER A 45 2.72 3.35 -7.66
N ILE A 46 1.76 3.77 -8.49
CA ILE A 46 0.89 2.87 -9.26
C ILE A 46 1.09 3.16 -10.74
N TYR A 47 1.30 2.09 -11.50
CA TYR A 47 1.41 2.11 -12.96
C TYR A 47 0.24 1.36 -13.57
N CYS A 48 -0.23 1.81 -14.72
CA CYS A 48 -1.27 1.17 -15.52
C CYS A 48 -0.71 0.83 -16.90
N GLU A 49 -0.71 -0.45 -17.23
CA GLU A 49 -0.35 -0.93 -18.57
C GLU A 49 -1.63 -1.10 -19.39
N HIS A 50 -1.64 -0.55 -20.60
CA HIS A 50 -2.74 -0.66 -21.53
C HIS A 50 -2.35 -1.59 -22.67
N TRP A 51 -3.02 -2.73 -22.74
CA TRP A 51 -2.78 -3.76 -23.72
C TRP A 51 -3.93 -3.76 -24.72
N THR A 52 -3.64 -3.30 -25.94
CA THR A 52 -4.54 -3.49 -27.08
C THR A 52 -4.46 -4.92 -27.60
N GLN A 53 -5.37 -5.30 -28.50
CA GLN A 53 -5.30 -6.59 -29.18
C GLN A 53 -3.95 -6.80 -29.88
N GLU A 54 -3.42 -5.75 -30.53
CA GLU A 54 -2.12 -5.80 -31.22
C GLU A 54 -0.97 -6.04 -30.22
N ASP A 55 -1.01 -5.41 -29.04
CA ASP A 55 -0.01 -5.62 -27.99
C ASP A 55 -0.05 -7.05 -27.44
N LEU A 56 -1.25 -7.61 -27.26
CA LEU A 56 -1.44 -9.00 -26.81
C LEU A 56 -0.91 -9.99 -27.83
N GLU A 57 -1.13 -9.75 -29.12
CA GLU A 57 -0.60 -10.57 -30.21
C GLU A 57 0.93 -10.46 -30.33
N ALA A 58 1.48 -9.28 -30.11
CA ALA A 58 2.93 -9.03 -30.09
C ALA A 58 3.61 -9.52 -28.81
N GLY A 59 2.86 -9.72 -27.71
CA GLY A 59 3.38 -10.06 -26.40
C GLY A 59 4.16 -8.91 -25.72
N GLN A 60 3.92 -7.66 -26.15
CA GLN A 60 4.63 -6.49 -25.63
C GLN A 60 3.68 -5.29 -25.51
N CYS A 61 3.57 -4.72 -24.30
CA CYS A 61 2.84 -3.49 -24.06
C CYS A 61 3.53 -2.28 -24.69
N SER A 62 2.79 -1.50 -25.47
CA SER A 62 3.26 -0.24 -26.05
C SER A 62 2.93 0.99 -25.19
N LEU A 63 1.95 0.91 -24.27
CA LEU A 63 1.44 2.06 -23.51
C LEU A 63 1.43 1.80 -21.99
N ASN A 64 2.30 2.51 -21.28
CA ASN A 64 2.37 2.51 -19.81
C ASN A 64 2.10 3.91 -19.27
N GLU A 65 1.16 4.02 -18.35
CA GLU A 65 0.76 5.24 -17.67
C GLU A 65 1.11 5.20 -16.18
N VAL A 66 1.39 6.36 -15.60
CA VAL A 66 1.64 6.50 -14.17
C VAL A 66 0.40 7.13 -13.52
N GLU A 67 -0.39 6.32 -12.83
CA GLU A 67 -1.59 6.76 -12.11
C GLU A 67 -1.22 7.49 -10.82
N VAL A 68 -0.26 6.95 -10.07
CA VAL A 68 0.23 7.52 -8.81
C VAL A 68 1.75 7.48 -8.80
N LYS A 69 2.41 8.58 -8.46
CA LYS A 69 3.88 8.67 -8.46
C LYS A 69 4.43 9.18 -7.14
N ARG A 70 5.09 8.30 -6.40
CA ARG A 70 5.79 8.60 -5.12
C ARG A 70 4.91 9.44 -4.18
N VAL A 71 3.71 8.94 -3.90
CA VAL A 71 2.77 9.57 -2.97
C VAL A 71 2.82 8.82 -1.66
N ALA A 72 2.96 9.57 -0.56
CA ALA A 72 2.87 9.04 0.79
C ALA A 72 1.39 8.95 1.18
N ILE A 73 0.94 7.76 1.54
CA ILE A 73 -0.45 7.46 1.87
C ILE A 73 -0.55 6.71 3.20
N SER A 74 -1.72 6.77 3.81
CA SER A 74 -2.07 5.96 4.97
C SER A 74 -2.30 4.49 4.60
N THR A 75 -2.32 3.61 5.61
CA THR A 75 -2.67 2.19 5.42
C THR A 75 -4.10 1.97 4.93
N ASP A 76 -5.06 2.79 5.40
CA ASP A 76 -6.45 2.76 4.93
C ASP A 76 -6.57 3.14 3.44
N GLU A 77 -5.83 4.18 3.02
CA GLU A 77 -5.77 4.57 1.60
C GLU A 77 -5.11 3.49 0.74
N LEU A 78 -4.06 2.85 1.24
CA LEU A 78 -3.42 1.75 0.54
C LEU A 78 -4.39 0.60 0.29
N GLN A 79 -5.19 0.23 1.31
CA GLN A 79 -6.18 -0.82 1.18
C GLN A 79 -7.26 -0.47 0.15
N ARG A 80 -7.75 0.78 0.16
CA ARG A 80 -8.71 1.25 -0.85
C ARG A 80 -8.12 1.21 -2.26
N LEU A 81 -6.91 1.72 -2.45
CA LEU A 81 -6.25 1.70 -3.76
C LEU A 81 -6.01 0.27 -4.25
N ALA A 82 -5.60 -0.65 -3.37
CA ALA A 82 -5.42 -2.04 -3.76
C ALA A 82 -6.71 -2.69 -4.25
N GLN A 83 -7.84 -2.39 -3.60
CA GLN A 83 -9.16 -2.86 -4.02
C GLN A 83 -9.61 -2.21 -5.34
N ASP A 84 -9.48 -0.89 -5.45
CA ASP A 84 -9.92 -0.12 -6.62
C ASP A 84 -9.14 -0.51 -7.90
N HIS A 85 -7.89 -0.91 -7.74
CA HIS A 85 -7.00 -1.34 -8.82
C HIS A 85 -6.91 -2.87 -8.97
N GLY A 86 -7.64 -3.65 -8.17
CA GLY A 86 -7.70 -5.11 -8.28
C GLY A 86 -6.34 -5.81 -8.09
N LEU A 87 -5.51 -5.30 -7.17
CA LEU A 87 -4.21 -5.90 -6.89
C LEU A 87 -4.41 -7.23 -6.15
N ASP A 88 -3.96 -8.33 -6.74
CA ASP A 88 -4.25 -9.69 -6.28
C ASP A 88 -3.01 -10.59 -6.19
N SER A 89 -1.87 -10.16 -6.73
CA SER A 89 -0.67 -10.96 -6.82
C SER A 89 0.56 -10.26 -6.23
N PRO A 90 1.31 -10.93 -5.34
CA PRO A 90 2.59 -10.44 -4.86
C PRO A 90 3.68 -10.75 -5.89
N SER A 91 4.67 -9.86 -6.02
CA SER A 91 5.86 -10.17 -6.80
C SER A 91 6.64 -11.33 -6.15
N ALA A 92 7.05 -12.30 -6.95
CA ALA A 92 7.83 -13.45 -6.47
C ALA A 92 9.19 -13.05 -5.87
N SER A 93 9.67 -11.82 -6.14
CA SER A 93 10.92 -11.30 -5.59
C SER A 93 10.64 -10.52 -4.30
N GLY A 94 10.88 -11.15 -3.15
CA GLY A 94 10.83 -10.45 -1.86
C GLY A 94 11.85 -9.29 -1.77
N PRO A 95 11.78 -8.46 -0.71
CA PRO A 95 12.66 -7.29 -0.53
C PRO A 95 14.16 -7.63 -0.42
N SER A 96 14.52 -8.90 -0.26
CA SER A 96 15.92 -9.37 -0.32
C SER A 96 16.54 -9.23 -1.73
N HIS A 97 15.72 -9.20 -2.78
CA HIS A 97 16.17 -9.15 -4.17
C HIS A 97 15.84 -7.84 -4.90
N ALA A 98 14.92 -7.03 -4.36
CA ALA A 98 14.50 -5.76 -4.93
C ALA A 98 14.44 -4.65 -3.87
N PRO A 99 14.81 -3.40 -4.22
CA PRO A 99 14.82 -2.28 -3.27
C PRO A 99 13.42 -1.74 -2.93
N TYR A 100 12.36 -2.34 -3.46
CA TYR A 100 10.95 -1.98 -3.30
C TYR A 100 10.10 -3.26 -3.30
N LEU A 101 8.90 -3.18 -2.74
CA LEU A 101 7.89 -4.25 -2.87
C LEU A 101 7.05 -3.98 -4.12
N TRP A 102 6.59 -5.03 -4.79
CA TRP A 102 5.74 -4.92 -5.97
C TRP A 102 4.55 -5.88 -5.86
N PHE A 103 3.35 -5.36 -6.11
CA PHE A 103 2.11 -6.11 -6.30
C PHE A 103 1.48 -5.78 -7.65
N ALA A 104 0.84 -6.75 -8.29
CA ALA A 104 0.21 -6.58 -9.59
C ALA A 104 -1.22 -7.12 -9.60
N SER A 105 -2.03 -6.65 -10.54
CA SER A 105 -3.30 -7.28 -10.90
C SER A 105 -3.06 -8.38 -11.94
N THR A 106 -3.54 -9.61 -11.71
CA THR A 106 -3.46 -10.70 -12.69
C THR A 106 -4.58 -10.66 -13.73
N THR A 107 -5.70 -10.03 -13.39
CA THR A 107 -6.84 -9.87 -14.29
C THR A 107 -6.97 -8.44 -14.79
N PRO A 108 -7.31 -8.24 -16.08
CA PRO A 108 -7.52 -6.90 -16.60
C PRO A 108 -8.77 -6.28 -15.98
N ARG A 109 -8.78 -4.95 -15.84
CA ARG A 109 -9.98 -4.23 -15.38
C ARG A 109 -11.10 -4.34 -16.41
N GLU A 110 -12.23 -4.90 -16.01
CA GLU A 110 -13.45 -4.99 -16.83
C GLU A 110 -14.23 -3.67 -16.85
N ASP A 111 -13.60 -2.60 -17.36
CA ASP A 111 -14.23 -1.29 -17.53
C ASP A 111 -14.83 -1.10 -18.93
N ARG A 112 -15.35 0.10 -19.21
CA ARG A 112 -15.92 0.41 -20.52
C ARG A 112 -14.91 0.24 -21.67
N ALA A 113 -13.63 0.55 -21.46
CA ALA A 113 -12.62 0.40 -22.50
C ALA A 113 -12.35 -1.09 -22.79
N TYR A 114 -12.39 -1.94 -21.77
CA TYR A 114 -12.33 -3.39 -21.94
C TYR A 114 -13.47 -3.89 -22.85
N PHE A 115 -14.72 -3.55 -22.54
CA PHE A 115 -15.87 -4.07 -23.29
C PHE A 115 -16.09 -3.42 -24.66
N GLU A 116 -15.78 -2.13 -24.83
CA GLU A 116 -16.04 -1.41 -26.08
C GLU A 116 -14.86 -1.41 -27.04
N GLN A 117 -13.63 -1.45 -26.52
CA GLN A 117 -12.40 -1.29 -27.32
C GLN A 117 -11.48 -2.51 -27.23
N GLY A 118 -11.79 -3.49 -26.38
CA GLY A 118 -10.93 -4.65 -26.15
C GLY A 118 -9.60 -4.28 -25.49
N VAL A 119 -9.53 -3.17 -24.77
CA VAL A 119 -8.29 -2.73 -24.12
C VAL A 119 -8.20 -3.35 -22.72
N HIS A 120 -7.15 -4.13 -22.50
CA HIS A 120 -6.87 -4.78 -21.24
C HIS A 120 -5.98 -3.87 -20.38
N LYS A 121 -6.47 -3.47 -19.20
CA LYS A 121 -5.70 -2.64 -18.26
C LYS A 121 -5.20 -3.46 -17.09
N TYR A 122 -3.90 -3.46 -16.87
CA TYR A 122 -3.25 -4.10 -15.72
C TYR A 122 -2.57 -3.07 -14.85
N TYR A 123 -2.65 -3.24 -13.54
CA TYR A 123 -2.09 -2.33 -12.55
C TYR A 123 -0.89 -2.95 -11.85
N SER A 124 0.12 -2.11 -11.57
CA SER A 124 1.29 -2.47 -10.78
C SER A 124 1.52 -1.43 -9.69
N LEU A 125 1.48 -1.88 -8.43
CA LEU A 125 1.79 -1.10 -7.25
C LEU A 125 3.23 -1.36 -6.82
N HIS A 126 3.98 -0.29 -6.64
CA HIS A 126 5.34 -0.30 -6.10
C HIS A 126 5.37 0.41 -4.76
N VAL A 127 5.84 -0.27 -3.71
CA VAL A 127 6.06 0.31 -2.38
C VAL A 127 7.54 0.63 -2.23
N HIS A 128 7.86 1.92 -2.15
CA HIS A 128 9.23 2.41 -2.08
C HIS A 128 9.73 2.55 -0.65
N GLU A 129 8.86 2.98 0.26
CA GLU A 129 9.18 3.22 1.66
C GLU A 129 7.97 2.88 2.53
N VAL A 130 8.23 2.37 3.73
CA VAL A 130 7.26 2.20 4.81
C VAL A 130 7.81 2.98 6.00
N ASN A 131 7.03 3.88 6.58
CA ASN A 131 7.42 4.71 7.72
C ASN A 131 8.78 5.43 7.55
N GLY A 132 9.09 5.86 6.32
CA GLY A 132 10.33 6.56 5.98
C GLY A 132 11.58 5.68 5.89
N HIS A 133 11.45 4.35 5.97
CA HIS A 133 12.53 3.40 5.73
C HIS A 133 12.26 2.54 4.50
N ARG A 134 13.32 1.91 3.97
CA ARG A 134 13.18 0.91 2.91
C ARG A 134 12.35 -0.27 3.44
N PRO A 135 11.48 -0.88 2.60
CA PRO A 135 10.73 -2.07 2.99
C PRO A 135 11.62 -3.23 3.41
N GLU A 136 11.32 -3.80 4.57
CA GLU A 136 11.92 -5.00 5.11
C GLU A 136 11.01 -6.23 4.90
N PRO A 137 11.50 -7.46 5.12
CA PRO A 137 10.66 -8.65 5.00
C PRO A 137 9.40 -8.62 5.89
N ALA A 138 9.48 -8.02 7.08
CA ALA A 138 8.32 -7.86 7.97
C ALA A 138 7.26 -6.92 7.38
N ASP A 139 7.70 -5.84 6.71
CA ASP A 139 6.79 -4.93 6.00
C ASP A 139 6.12 -5.62 4.83
N TYR A 140 6.82 -6.56 4.17
CA TYR A 140 6.25 -7.26 3.04
C TYR A 140 5.04 -8.10 3.45
N GLN A 141 5.14 -8.86 4.54
CA GLN A 141 4.01 -9.61 5.08
C GLN A 141 2.89 -8.66 5.51
N ARG A 142 3.22 -7.60 6.25
CA ARG A 142 2.26 -6.60 6.73
C ARG A 142 1.48 -5.95 5.59
N VAL A 143 2.18 -5.47 4.56
CA VAL A 143 1.57 -4.84 3.39
C VAL A 143 0.71 -5.83 2.62
N SER A 144 1.17 -7.09 2.48
CA SER A 144 0.39 -8.15 1.82
C SER A 144 -0.91 -8.46 2.56
N ASP A 145 -0.86 -8.50 3.89
CA ASP A 145 -2.05 -8.70 4.73
C ASP A 145 -3.02 -7.52 4.60
N LEU A 146 -2.51 -6.28 4.55
CA LEU A 146 -3.33 -5.06 4.39
C LEU A 146 -4.09 -5.02 3.07
N ILE A 147 -3.42 -5.38 1.97
CA ILE A 147 -4.03 -5.42 0.64
C ILE A 147 -4.86 -6.70 0.40
N GLY A 148 -4.89 -7.63 1.37
CA GLY A 148 -5.68 -8.85 1.31
C GLY A 148 -5.11 -9.93 0.37
N ILE A 149 -3.84 -9.80 -0.02
CA ILE A 149 -3.16 -10.78 -0.87
C ILE A 149 -2.67 -11.94 -0.02
N ARG A 150 -3.24 -13.12 -0.25
CA ARG A 150 -2.77 -14.36 0.36
C ARG A 150 -1.61 -14.90 -0.46
N PHE A 151 -0.45 -15.05 0.16
CA PHE A 151 0.57 -15.90 -0.43
C PHE A 151 0.05 -17.35 -0.45
N ASP A 152 0.13 -18.01 -1.60
CA ASP A 152 -0.10 -19.46 -1.69
C ASP A 152 0.83 -20.26 -0.74
N HIS A 153 1.96 -19.67 -0.34
CA HIS A 153 2.85 -20.19 0.69
C HIS A 153 3.34 -19.05 1.60
N PRO A 154 3.27 -19.16 2.94
CA PRO A 154 3.89 -18.17 3.83
C PRO A 154 5.36 -18.01 3.45
N LEU A 155 5.83 -16.76 3.42
CA LEU A 155 7.22 -16.42 3.12
C LEU A 155 8.13 -17.14 4.12
N LYS A 156 8.59 -18.34 3.77
CA LYS A 156 9.67 -18.99 4.51
C LYS A 156 10.89 -18.14 4.27
N LEU A 157 11.32 -17.44 5.31
CA LEU A 157 12.65 -16.86 5.42
C LEU A 157 13.65 -18.00 5.19
N GLN A 158 14.03 -18.25 3.94
CA GLN A 158 15.22 -19.03 3.67
C GLN A 158 16.39 -18.13 4.05
N GLU A 159 16.86 -18.30 5.29
CA GLU A 159 18.24 -18.02 5.61
C GLU A 159 19.07 -18.64 4.51
N SER A 160 19.70 -17.78 3.71
CA SER A 160 20.49 -18.17 2.56
C SER A 160 21.69 -19.00 3.03
N THR A 161 21.54 -20.31 3.12
CA THR A 161 22.67 -21.24 2.97
C THR A 161 22.97 -21.29 1.48
N HIS A 162 23.64 -20.25 1.00
CA HIS A 162 24.25 -20.21 -0.31
C HIS A 162 25.51 -21.09 -0.23
N GLU A 163 25.36 -22.41 -0.28
CA GLU A 163 26.47 -23.29 -0.65
C GLU A 163 26.68 -23.12 -2.16
N MET A 164 27.63 -22.24 -2.47
CA MET A 164 28.12 -21.98 -3.82
C MET A 164 28.94 -23.20 -4.29
N GLU A 165 28.29 -24.28 -4.69
CA GLU A 165 28.96 -25.41 -5.35
C GLU A 165 29.01 -25.12 -6.86
N GLY A 166 30.07 -24.40 -7.26
CA GLY A 166 30.39 -24.17 -8.66
C GLY A 166 30.83 -25.48 -9.34
N PRO A 167 30.58 -25.65 -10.65
CA PRO A 167 30.98 -26.85 -11.37
C PRO A 167 32.51 -26.92 -11.50
N ASP A 168 33.11 -27.96 -10.93
CA ASP A 168 34.49 -28.37 -11.18
C ASP A 168 34.63 -28.82 -12.65
N LEU A 169 35.00 -27.88 -13.52
CA LEU A 169 35.54 -28.18 -14.85
C LEU A 169 37.04 -28.39 -14.70
N CYS A 170 37.46 -29.61 -14.39
CA CYS A 170 38.84 -30.04 -14.61
C CYS A 170 39.01 -30.62 -16.02
N SER A 171 40.15 -30.26 -16.61
CA SER A 171 40.60 -30.52 -17.98
C SER A 171 40.89 -31.99 -18.28
#